data_AF-A0A2U1SLM1-F1
#
_entry.id   AF-A0A2U1SLM1-F1
#
_cell.length_a   1.000
_cell.length_b   1.000
_cell.length_c   1.000
_cell.angle_alpha   90.00
_cell.angle_beta   90.00
_cell.angle_gamma   90.00
#
_symmetry.space_group_name_H-M   'P 1'
#
loop_
_entity.id
_entity.type
_entity.pdbx_description
1 polymer ?
#
loop_
_entity_poly.entity_id
_entity_poly.type
_entity_poly.pdbx_seq_one_letter_code
_entity_poly.pdbx_strand_id
1 'polypeptide(L)'
;MEKDDEFGEYAEPRLYTFFHEAVSQPKVREWLSFSDQNYAAENAEARRIFYELLSSREIDGVRAAPKLQNASQQVRQLKDIVTKPVPLKILADPEKSFEDAVRAAEAETPQDETGVLEHNLGIALQALRQPSIDAWLSPDDRARQIWKELVGVVDKIRKFMPDDEST
;
A
#
# COMPACT_ATOMS: atom_id res chain seq x y z
N MET A 1 5.85 -16.17 -19.59
CA MET A 1 4.94 -15.52 -20.54
C MET A 1 5.26 -15.93 -21.96
N GLU A 2 6.48 -15.73 -22.48
CA GLU A 2 6.84 -16.13 -23.87
C GLU A 2 6.53 -17.59 -24.25
N LYS A 3 6.68 -18.52 -23.29
CA LYS A 3 6.40 -19.95 -23.49
C LYS A 3 4.98 -20.37 -23.08
N ASP A 4 4.11 -19.41 -22.80
CA ASP A 4 2.74 -19.66 -22.39
C ASP A 4 1.83 -19.68 -23.63
N ASP A 5 1.01 -20.72 -23.77
CA ASP A 5 0.19 -20.92 -24.96
C ASP A 5 -0.90 -19.84 -25.12
N GLU A 6 -1.40 -19.27 -24.01
CA GLU A 6 -2.48 -18.26 -24.01
C GLU A 6 -1.90 -16.84 -24.09
N PHE A 7 -0.75 -16.60 -23.47
CA PHE A 7 -0.20 -15.24 -23.30
C PHE A 7 1.09 -14.97 -24.08
N GLY A 8 1.65 -15.97 -24.77
CA GLY A 8 2.93 -15.85 -25.49
C GLY A 8 2.94 -14.75 -26.54
N GLU A 9 1.82 -14.51 -27.22
CA GLU A 9 1.69 -13.46 -28.24
C GLU A 9 1.77 -12.03 -27.69
N TYR A 10 1.47 -11.84 -26.39
CA TYR A 10 1.56 -10.53 -25.72
C TYR A 10 2.93 -10.30 -25.08
N ALA A 11 3.85 -11.27 -25.18
CA ALA A 11 5.17 -11.14 -24.61
C ALA A 11 6.00 -10.09 -25.37
N GLU A 12 6.24 -8.95 -24.73
CA GLU A 12 7.03 -7.86 -25.29
C GLU A 12 8.22 -7.52 -24.38
N PRO A 13 9.36 -7.06 -24.91
CA PRO A 13 10.54 -6.72 -24.09
C PRO A 13 10.26 -5.74 -22.95
N ARG A 14 9.31 -4.80 -23.14
CA ARG A 14 8.92 -3.83 -22.10
C ARG A 14 8.30 -4.50 -20.86
N LEU A 15 7.72 -5.70 -21.00
CA LEU A 15 7.13 -6.42 -19.88
C LEU A 15 8.17 -6.92 -18.88
N TYR A 16 9.44 -7.03 -19.29
CA TYR A 16 10.55 -7.39 -18.41
C TYR A 16 10.59 -6.50 -17.16
N THR A 17 10.37 -5.18 -17.32
CA THR A 17 10.35 -4.24 -16.19
C THR A 17 9.23 -4.54 -15.20
N PHE A 18 8.05 -4.96 -15.68
CA PHE A 18 6.94 -5.37 -14.82
C PHE A 18 7.26 -6.65 -14.06
N PHE A 19 7.83 -7.66 -14.73
CA PHE A 19 8.25 -8.91 -14.09
C PHE A 19 9.31 -8.66 -13.02
N HIS A 20 10.36 -7.91 -13.37
CA HIS A 20 11.45 -7.60 -12.46
C HIS A 20 10.98 -6.82 -11.23
N GLU A 21 10.12 -5.82 -11.41
CA GLU A 21 9.54 -5.10 -10.26
C GLU A 21 8.60 -6.01 -9.46
N ALA A 22 7.82 -6.89 -10.10
CA ALA A 22 6.89 -7.76 -9.38
C ALA A 22 7.62 -8.74 -8.47
N VAL A 23 8.68 -9.38 -8.96
CA VAL A 23 9.46 -10.34 -8.18
C VAL A 23 10.36 -9.67 -7.13
N SER A 24 10.61 -8.36 -7.24
CA SER A 24 11.34 -7.59 -6.22
C SER A 24 10.45 -7.22 -5.02
N GLN A 25 9.12 -7.25 -5.18
CA GLN A 25 8.16 -6.99 -4.10
C GLN A 25 7.83 -8.29 -3.35
N PRO A 26 8.19 -8.45 -2.05
CA PRO A 26 8.06 -9.72 -1.33
C PRO A 26 6.65 -10.33 -1.36
N LYS A 27 5.62 -9.51 -1.14
CA LYS A 27 4.21 -9.96 -1.13
C LYS A 27 3.73 -10.42 -2.51
N VAL A 28 4.15 -9.73 -3.57
CA VAL A 28 3.79 -10.10 -4.96
C VAL A 28 4.52 -11.38 -5.35
N ARG A 29 5.80 -11.48 -4.98
CA ARG A 29 6.62 -12.68 -5.17
C ARG A 29 6.04 -13.90 -4.47
N GLU A 30 5.59 -13.75 -3.23
CA GLU A 30 4.91 -14.79 -2.44
C GLU A 30 3.59 -15.21 -3.10
N TRP A 31 2.75 -14.25 -3.49
CA TRP A 31 1.49 -14.50 -4.19
C TRP A 31 1.68 -15.32 -5.48
N LEU A 32 2.69 -14.97 -6.28
CA LEU A 32 3.06 -15.70 -7.49
C LEU A 32 3.70 -17.08 -7.21
N SER A 33 4.11 -17.33 -5.96
CA SER A 33 4.98 -18.44 -5.59
C SER A 33 6.18 -18.52 -6.55
N PHE A 34 6.88 -17.39 -6.70
CA PHE A 34 7.98 -17.29 -7.67
C PHE A 34 9.21 -18.10 -7.23
N SER A 35 9.69 -18.96 -8.12
CA SER A 35 10.85 -19.82 -7.92
C SER A 35 12.10 -19.23 -8.57
N ASP A 36 13.17 -19.04 -7.79
CA ASP A 36 14.46 -18.61 -8.34
C ASP A 36 15.14 -19.72 -9.16
N GLN A 37 14.83 -20.99 -8.87
CA GLN A 37 15.40 -22.12 -9.59
C GLN A 37 14.84 -22.21 -11.01
N ASN A 38 13.51 -22.09 -11.13
CA ASN A 38 12.80 -22.19 -12.41
C ASN A 38 12.64 -20.83 -13.09
N TYR A 39 12.96 -19.75 -12.37
CA TYR A 39 12.73 -18.36 -12.77
C TYR A 39 11.29 -18.14 -13.28
N ALA A 40 10.32 -18.66 -12.52
CA ALA A 40 8.91 -18.72 -12.93
C ALA A 40 7.96 -18.61 -11.73
N ALA A 41 6.76 -18.08 -11.98
CA ALA A 41 5.65 -18.12 -11.04
C ALA A 41 5.05 -19.54 -11.01
N GLU A 42 5.13 -20.24 -9.88
CA GLU A 42 4.67 -21.63 -9.76
C GLU A 42 3.16 -21.71 -9.44
N ASN A 43 2.59 -20.68 -8.84
CA ASN A 43 1.14 -20.58 -8.65
C ASN A 43 0.45 -20.28 -9.99
N ALA A 44 -0.19 -21.30 -10.58
CA ALA A 44 -0.81 -21.20 -11.90
C ALA A 44 -1.94 -20.16 -11.96
N GLU A 45 -2.76 -20.06 -10.90
CA GLU A 45 -3.86 -19.09 -10.83
C GLU A 45 -3.33 -17.66 -10.74
N ALA A 46 -2.41 -17.40 -9.81
CA ALA A 46 -1.79 -16.09 -9.67
C ALA A 46 -1.02 -15.68 -10.93
N ARG A 47 -0.31 -16.63 -11.57
CA ARG A 47 0.41 -16.42 -12.83
C ARG A 47 -0.54 -16.00 -13.94
N ARG A 48 -1.67 -16.71 -14.09
CA ARG A 48 -2.71 -16.38 -15.09
C ARG A 48 -3.23 -14.97 -14.85
N ILE A 49 -3.67 -14.65 -13.63
CA ILE A 49 -4.16 -13.32 -13.27
C ILE A 49 -3.11 -12.27 -13.63
N PHE A 50 -1.85 -12.46 -13.23
CA PHE A 50 -0.78 -11.51 -13.50
C PHE A 50 -0.55 -11.30 -15.00
N TYR A 51 -0.62 -12.34 -15.83
CA TYR A 51 -0.47 -12.22 -17.28
C TYR A 51 -1.65 -11.48 -17.91
N GLU A 52 -2.88 -11.72 -17.43
CA GLU A 52 -4.07 -10.97 -17.86
C GLU A 52 -3.97 -9.48 -17.51
N LEU A 53 -3.28 -9.11 -16.43
CA LEU A 53 -3.04 -7.70 -16.09
C LEU A 53 -2.11 -6.99 -17.08
N LEU A 54 -1.16 -7.72 -17.67
CA LEU A 54 -0.15 -7.22 -18.60
C LEU A 54 -0.57 -7.31 -20.08
N SER A 55 -1.60 -8.10 -20.38
CA SER A 55 -2.05 -8.38 -21.74
C SER A 55 -3.26 -7.53 -22.12
N SER A 56 -3.36 -7.17 -23.41
CA SER A 56 -4.60 -6.60 -23.94
C SER A 56 -5.69 -7.66 -23.94
N ARG A 57 -6.95 -7.25 -23.78
CA ARG A 57 -8.10 -8.15 -23.64
C ARG A 57 -9.18 -7.78 -24.62
N GLU A 58 -10.10 -8.69 -24.92
CA GLU A 58 -11.34 -8.37 -25.62
C GLU A 58 -12.51 -8.46 -24.63
N ILE A 59 -13.27 -7.37 -24.49
CA ILE A 59 -14.44 -7.27 -23.61
C ILE A 59 -15.58 -6.77 -24.48
N ASP A 60 -16.63 -7.59 -24.63
CA ASP A 60 -17.79 -7.29 -25.50
C ASP A 60 -17.40 -6.88 -26.93
N GLY A 61 -16.39 -7.52 -27.50
CA GLY A 61 -15.89 -7.23 -28.85
C GLY A 61 -14.99 -5.99 -28.94
N VAL A 62 -14.67 -5.35 -27.82
CA VAL A 62 -13.80 -4.18 -27.74
C VAL A 62 -12.45 -4.58 -27.15
N ARG A 63 -11.38 -4.26 -27.87
CA ARG A 63 -10.02 -4.47 -27.37
C ARG A 63 -9.70 -3.46 -26.25
N ALA A 64 -9.68 -3.94 -25.02
CA ALA A 64 -9.23 -3.21 -23.85
C ALA A 64 -7.69 -3.27 -23.74
N ALA A 65 -7.10 -2.14 -23.34
CA ALA A 65 -5.69 -2.07 -23.03
C ALA A 65 -5.37 -2.92 -21.76
N PRO A 66 -4.10 -3.34 -21.58
CA PRO A 66 -3.64 -3.91 -20.32
C PRO A 66 -4.02 -3.02 -19.12
N LYS A 67 -4.40 -3.66 -18.00
CA LYS A 67 -4.69 -2.95 -16.75
C LYS A 67 -3.43 -2.31 -16.14
N LEU A 68 -2.29 -2.99 -16.30
CA LEU A 68 -0.99 -2.47 -15.86
C LEU A 68 -0.29 -1.77 -17.02
N GLN A 69 -0.04 -0.48 -16.85
CA GLN A 69 0.61 0.40 -17.83
C GLN A 69 1.88 1.07 -17.29
N ASN A 70 2.05 1.11 -15.96
CA ASN A 70 3.22 1.69 -15.30
C ASN A 70 3.81 0.71 -14.27
N ALA A 71 4.92 0.08 -14.64
CA ALA A 71 5.60 -0.91 -13.80
C ALA A 71 5.98 -0.32 -12.42
N SER A 72 6.58 0.86 -12.39
CA SER A 72 7.11 1.45 -11.15
C SER A 72 6.02 1.79 -10.13
N GLN A 73 4.89 2.32 -10.59
CA GLN A 73 3.81 2.74 -9.69
C GLN A 73 2.86 1.59 -9.36
N GLN A 74 2.31 0.93 -10.38
CA GLN A 74 1.20 0.01 -10.18
C GLN A 74 1.66 -1.33 -9.62
N VAL A 75 2.88 -1.80 -9.91
CA VAL A 75 3.41 -3.03 -9.28
C VAL A 75 3.64 -2.83 -7.78
N ARG A 76 4.04 -1.61 -7.36
CA ARG A 76 4.14 -1.28 -5.94
C ARG A 76 2.79 -1.29 -5.23
N GLN A 77 1.73 -0.84 -5.89
CA GLN A 77 0.36 -0.91 -5.36
C GLN A 77 -0.18 -2.34 -5.36
N LEU A 78 0.27 -3.18 -6.29
CA LEU A 78 -0.13 -4.59 -6.40
C LEU A 78 0.11 -5.36 -5.09
N LYS A 79 1.21 -5.06 -4.38
CA LYS A 79 1.56 -5.70 -3.10
C LYS A 79 0.48 -5.54 -2.03
N ASP A 80 -0.30 -4.44 -2.08
CA ASP A 80 -1.33 -4.11 -1.11
C ASP A 80 -2.71 -4.65 -1.51
N ILE A 81 -2.83 -5.15 -2.74
CA ILE A 81 -4.02 -5.79 -3.31
C ILE A 81 -3.93 -7.31 -3.18
N VAL A 82 -2.82 -7.93 -3.59
CA VAL A 82 -2.70 -9.40 -3.75
C VAL A 82 -2.80 -10.18 -2.45
N THR A 83 -2.61 -9.54 -1.30
CA THR A 83 -2.75 -10.15 0.02
C THR A 83 -4.17 -10.03 0.58
N LYS A 84 -5.12 -9.45 -0.15
CA LYS A 84 -6.48 -9.20 0.31
C LYS A 84 -7.50 -9.86 -0.63
N PRO A 85 -8.39 -10.74 -0.14
CA PRO A 85 -9.28 -11.52 -0.99
C PRO A 85 -10.22 -10.68 -1.88
N VAL A 86 -10.84 -9.64 -1.34
CA VAL A 86 -11.83 -8.83 -2.06
C VAL A 86 -11.17 -7.90 -3.09
N PRO A 87 -10.10 -7.15 -2.78
CA PRO A 87 -9.36 -6.37 -3.76
C PRO A 87 -8.76 -7.24 -4.87
N LEU A 88 -8.23 -8.42 -4.53
CA LEU A 88 -7.73 -9.37 -5.52
C LEU A 88 -8.84 -9.86 -6.46
N LYS A 89 -10.05 -10.13 -5.93
CA LYS A 89 -11.20 -10.51 -6.75
C LYS A 89 -11.59 -9.38 -7.73
N ILE A 90 -11.58 -8.13 -7.28
CA ILE A 90 -11.84 -6.96 -8.13
C ILE A 90 -10.73 -6.82 -9.18
N LEU A 91 -9.48 -7.05 -8.82
CA LEU A 91 -8.34 -6.99 -9.74
C LEU A 91 -8.47 -8.04 -10.87
N ALA A 92 -8.91 -9.25 -10.53
CA ALA A 92 -9.12 -10.35 -11.47
C ALA A 92 -10.35 -10.17 -12.38
N ASP A 93 -11.37 -9.43 -11.94
CA ASP A 93 -12.60 -9.18 -12.71
C ASP A 93 -12.30 -8.37 -13.99
N PRO A 94 -12.56 -8.90 -15.20
CA PRO A 94 -12.22 -8.22 -16.45
C PRO A 94 -12.93 -6.87 -16.64
N GLU A 95 -14.11 -6.67 -16.04
CA GLU A 95 -14.90 -5.45 -16.18
C GLU A 95 -14.47 -4.34 -15.20
N LYS A 96 -13.63 -4.66 -14.22
CA LYS A 96 -13.16 -3.71 -13.20
C LYS A 96 -11.80 -3.13 -13.54
N SER A 97 -11.58 -1.87 -13.16
CA SER A 97 -10.29 -1.24 -13.40
C SER A 97 -9.24 -1.64 -12.36
N PHE A 98 -7.98 -1.29 -12.61
CA PHE A 98 -6.93 -1.41 -11.60
C PHE A 98 -7.21 -0.48 -10.42
N GLU A 99 -7.69 0.73 -10.69
CA GLU A 99 -8.02 1.74 -9.69
C GLU A 99 -9.16 1.30 -8.76
N ASP A 100 -10.12 0.50 -9.25
CA ASP A 100 -11.16 -0.10 -8.42
C ASP A 100 -10.56 -1.03 -7.36
N ALA A 101 -9.59 -1.87 -7.76
CA ALA A 101 -8.90 -2.76 -6.84
C ALA A 101 -8.04 -1.99 -5.84
N VAL A 102 -7.38 -0.90 -6.26
CA VAL A 102 -6.64 -0.01 -5.35
C VAL A 102 -7.56 0.59 -4.29
N ARG A 103 -8.71 1.17 -4.69
CA ARG A 103 -9.67 1.77 -3.75
C ARG A 103 -10.21 0.75 -2.75
N ALA A 104 -10.51 -0.47 -3.20
CA ALA A 104 -10.93 -1.55 -2.31
C ALA A 104 -9.81 -1.96 -1.34
N ALA A 105 -8.57 -2.04 -1.82
CA ALA A 105 -7.42 -2.34 -0.96
C ALA A 105 -7.18 -1.26 0.08
N GLU A 106 -7.32 0.02 -0.27
CA GLU A 106 -7.23 1.14 0.67
C GLU A 106 -8.33 1.08 1.73
N ALA A 107 -9.57 0.82 1.32
CA ALA A 107 -10.71 0.70 2.24
C ALA A 107 -10.59 -0.49 3.23
N GLU A 108 -9.94 -1.58 2.81
CA GLU A 108 -9.68 -2.76 3.64
C GLU A 108 -8.39 -2.70 4.43
N THR A 109 -7.49 -1.76 4.12
CA THR A 109 -6.35 -1.52 4.99
C THR A 109 -6.94 -0.90 6.24
N PRO A 110 -6.88 -1.56 7.41
CA PRO A 110 -7.16 -0.85 8.63
C PRO A 110 -6.24 0.37 8.60
N GLN A 111 -6.78 1.58 8.70
CA GLN A 111 -5.95 2.73 9.04
C GLN A 111 -5.20 2.28 10.28
N ASP A 112 -3.89 2.08 10.17
CA ASP A 112 -3.06 1.64 11.28
C ASP A 112 -3.03 2.79 12.29
N GLU A 113 -4.12 2.94 13.05
CA GLU A 113 -4.30 3.98 14.06
C GLU A 113 -3.17 3.89 15.09
N THR A 114 -2.62 2.68 15.30
CA THR A 114 -1.44 2.41 16.13
C THR A 114 -0.16 3.02 15.56
N GLY A 115 0.16 2.79 14.29
CA GLY A 115 1.32 3.42 13.62
C GLY A 115 1.16 4.93 13.46
N VAL A 116 -0.06 5.40 13.21
CA VAL A 116 -0.39 6.84 13.15
C VAL A 116 -0.25 7.50 14.53
N LEU A 117 -0.71 6.85 15.59
CA LEU A 117 -0.58 7.33 16.96
C LEU A 117 0.89 7.45 17.37
N GLU A 118 1.68 6.38 17.18
CA GLU A 118 3.11 6.37 17.51
C GLU A 118 3.88 7.44 16.73
N HIS A 119 3.65 7.53 15.42
CA HIS A 119 4.30 8.52 14.56
C HIS A 119 3.96 9.96 14.98
N ASN A 120 2.68 10.26 15.21
CA ASN A 120 2.23 11.59 15.59
C ASN A 120 2.73 11.99 16.99
N LEU A 121 2.75 11.06 17.94
CA LEU A 121 3.35 11.30 19.26
C LEU A 121 4.86 11.56 19.16
N GLY A 122 5.57 10.83 18.29
CA GLY A 122 6.98 11.06 18.00
C GLY A 122 7.26 12.45 17.45
N ILE A 123 6.46 12.90 16.46
CA ILE A 123 6.56 14.26 15.91
C ILE A 123 6.29 15.32 16.98
N ALA A 124 5.22 15.16 17.75
CA ALA A 124 4.85 16.12 18.80
C ALA A 124 5.95 16.23 19.86
N LEU A 125 6.51 15.10 20.30
CA LEU A 125 7.60 15.07 21.27
C LEU A 125 8.86 15.78 20.74
N GLN A 126 9.24 15.52 19.49
CA GLN A 126 10.38 16.20 18.88
C GLN A 126 10.14 17.70 18.76
N ALA A 127 8.95 18.10 18.29
CA ALA A 127 8.59 19.50 18.13
C ALA A 127 8.60 20.26 19.46
N LEU A 128 8.10 19.66 20.55
CA LEU A 128 8.13 20.26 21.88
C LEU A 128 9.54 20.42 22.47
N ARG A 129 10.52 19.65 21.99
CA ARG A 129 11.94 19.76 22.40
C ARG A 129 12.72 20.82 21.65
N GLN A 130 12.21 21.34 20.52
CA GLN A 130 12.93 22.29 19.68
C GLN A 130 13.03 23.72 20.27
N PRO A 131 12.00 24.31 20.90
CA PRO A 131 12.09 25.69 21.38
C PRO A 131 13.11 25.84 22.51
N SER A 132 13.77 27.00 22.54
CA SER A 132 14.71 27.35 23.61
C SER A 132 13.98 27.56 24.95
N ILE A 133 14.72 27.49 26.06
CA ILE A 133 14.20 27.76 27.40
C ILE A 133 13.54 29.15 27.47
N ASP A 134 14.12 30.17 26.81
CA ASP A 134 13.56 31.52 26.80
C ASP A 134 12.18 31.60 26.15
N ALA A 135 11.95 30.83 25.08
CA ALA A 135 10.64 30.74 24.43
C ALA A 135 9.57 30.13 25.35
N TRP A 136 9.97 29.21 26.23
CA TRP A 136 9.09 28.60 27.23
C TRP A 136 8.86 29.50 28.46
N LEU A 137 9.85 30.30 28.86
CA LEU A 137 9.73 31.22 29.99
C LEU A 137 8.90 32.47 29.65
N SER A 138 8.94 32.92 28.40
CA SER A 138 8.24 34.12 27.95
C SER A 138 7.41 33.88 26.67
N PRO A 139 6.44 32.94 26.67
CA PRO A 139 5.60 32.68 25.51
C PRO A 139 4.65 33.86 25.26
N ASP A 140 4.41 34.14 23.98
CA ASP A 140 3.38 35.09 23.56
C ASP A 140 1.95 34.56 23.84
N ASP A 141 0.96 35.43 23.69
CA ASP A 141 -0.44 35.08 23.98
C ASP A 141 -0.95 33.93 23.11
N ARG A 142 -0.48 33.84 21.86
CA ARG A 142 -0.87 32.78 20.93
C ARG A 142 -0.31 31.42 21.37
N ALA A 143 0.96 31.37 21.75
CA ALA A 143 1.61 30.18 22.27
C ALA A 143 0.94 29.71 23.57
N ARG A 144 0.55 30.63 24.47
CA ARG A 144 -0.21 30.30 25.68
C ARG A 144 -1.57 29.68 25.37
N GLN A 145 -2.27 30.20 24.36
CA GLN A 145 -3.56 29.66 23.96
C GLN A 145 -3.44 28.26 23.35
N ILE A 146 -2.50 28.06 22.43
CA ILE A 146 -2.22 26.75 21.81
C ILE A 146 -1.82 25.72 22.88
N TRP A 147 -1.00 26.12 23.86
CA TRP A 147 -0.63 25.26 24.97
C TRP A 147 -1.84 24.78 25.78
N LYS A 148 -2.79 25.68 26.10
CA LYS A 148 -4.02 25.31 26.82
C LYS A 148 -4.85 24.29 26.03
N GLU A 149 -4.95 24.46 24.70
CA GLU A 149 -5.67 23.53 23.84
C GLU A 149 -5.00 22.16 23.80
N LEU A 150 -3.66 22.13 23.63
CA LEU A 150 -2.88 20.90 23.67
C LEU A 150 -3.07 20.15 24.99
N VAL A 151 -2.92 20.83 26.13
CA VAL A 151 -3.13 20.23 27.46
C VAL A 151 -4.57 19.70 27.60
N GLY A 152 -5.56 20.44 27.13
CA GLY A 152 -6.96 19.99 27.15
C GLY A 152 -7.22 18.72 26.32
N VAL A 153 -6.48 18.52 25.22
CA VAL A 153 -6.51 17.27 24.46
C VAL A 153 -5.82 16.14 25.23
N VAL A 154 -4.63 16.39 25.77
CA VAL A 154 -3.88 15.40 26.56
C VAL A 154 -4.68 14.92 27.78
N ASP A 155 -5.34 15.82 28.50
CA ASP A 155 -6.16 15.47 29.67
C ASP A 155 -7.39 14.63 29.30
N LYS A 156 -7.96 14.83 28.11
CA LYS A 156 -9.01 13.93 27.60
C LYS A 156 -8.43 12.55 27.30
N ILE A 157 -7.27 12.48 26.65
CA ILE A 157 -6.61 11.22 26.29
C ILE A 157 -6.20 10.43 27.54
N ARG A 158 -5.68 11.10 28.58
CA ARG A 158 -5.29 10.47 29.85
C ARG A 158 -6.44 9.70 30.52
N LYS A 159 -7.71 10.09 30.29
CA LYS A 159 -8.87 9.34 30.80
C LYS A 159 -9.02 7.95 30.17
N PHE A 160 -8.42 7.73 29.01
CA PHE A 160 -8.46 6.48 28.24
C PHE A 160 -7.15 5.69 28.31
N MET A 161 -6.04 6.33 28.70
CA MET A 161 -4.74 5.69 28.94
C MET A 161 -4.35 5.88 30.42
N PRO A 162 -4.86 5.03 31.33
CA PRO A 162 -4.41 5.07 32.71
C PRO A 162 -2.92 4.75 32.77
N ASP A 163 -2.18 5.48 33.60
CA ASP A 163 -0.77 5.19 33.86
C ASP A 163 -0.70 3.76 34.43
N ASP A 164 0.05 2.89 33.76
CA ASP A 164 0.32 1.54 34.24
C ASP A 164 1.34 1.66 35.40
N GLU A 165 0.87 2.11 36.56
CA GLU A 165 1.60 1.95 37.82
C GLU A 165 1.52 0.47 38.22
N SER A 166 2.38 -0.35 37.65
CA SER A 166 2.62 -1.73 38.10
C SER A 166 4.11 -2.10 38.02
N THR A 167 4.79 -1.91 39.15
CA THR A 167 6.11 -2.43 39.58
C THR A 167 7.37 -1.64 39.25
#